data_AF-A0A8C0GM76-F1
#
_entry.id   AF-A0A8C0GM76-F1
#
_cell.length_a   1.000
_cell.length_b   1.000
_cell.length_c   1.000
_cell.angle_alpha   90.00
_cell.angle_beta   90.00
_cell.angle_gamma   90.00
#
_symmetry.space_group_name_H-M   'P 1'
#
loop_
_entity.id
_entity.type
_entity.pdbx_description
1 polymer ?
#
loop_
_entity_poly.entity_id
_entity_poly.type
_entity_poly.pdbx_seq_one_letter_code
_entity_poly.pdbx_strand_id
1 'polypeptide(L)'
;MKCPRAATAARRAPACEWQLYLSETRLATYRSWPFTEGCMAEAGFIHCPSENGPDVVQCFFCFKELEGWEPEDDPLDEHRKHSSGCAFLSLRKNPVDLTLQEFLKLDKERTRNMIKKQISQKVTEFKEESERARRDIEKLVS
;
A
#
# COMPACT_ATOMS: atom_id res chain seq x y z
N MET A 1 -1.75 -5.47 21.64
CA MET A 1 -2.69 -6.62 21.71
C MET A 1 -2.18 -7.65 20.72
N LYS A 2 -2.04 -8.93 21.09
CA LYS A 2 -1.56 -9.96 20.16
C LYS A 2 -2.73 -10.46 19.32
N CYS A 3 -2.61 -10.39 17.99
CA CYS A 3 -3.64 -10.85 17.06
C CYS A 3 -3.62 -12.38 16.93
N PRO A 4 -4.80 -13.04 16.86
CA PRO A 4 -4.88 -14.47 16.61
C PRO A 4 -4.46 -14.84 15.16
N ARG A 5 -3.94 -16.05 14.97
CA ARG A 5 -3.56 -16.60 13.67
C ARG A 5 -4.80 -16.90 12.82
N ALA A 6 -4.82 -16.43 11.58
CA ALA A 6 -5.84 -16.80 10.58
C ALA A 6 -5.38 -18.02 9.76
N ALA A 7 -6.33 -18.87 9.34
CA ALA A 7 -6.06 -20.07 8.55
C ALA A 7 -5.91 -19.77 7.03
N THR A 8 -4.91 -20.39 6.41
CA THR A 8 -4.56 -20.22 5.00
C THR A 8 -5.46 -21.04 4.07
N ALA A 9 -5.97 -20.40 3.02
CA ALA A 9 -6.63 -21.05 1.88
C ALA A 9 -6.05 -20.46 0.59
N ALA A 10 -5.95 -21.25 -0.48
CA ALA A 10 -5.34 -20.87 -1.76
C ALA A 10 -6.13 -19.74 -2.45
N ARG A 11 -5.47 -18.61 -2.81
CA ARG A 11 -6.18 -17.38 -3.20
C ARG A 11 -5.64 -16.70 -4.47
N ARG A 12 -6.57 -16.42 -5.39
CA ARG A 12 -6.40 -15.66 -6.65
C ARG A 12 -6.36 -14.15 -6.37
N ALA A 13 -5.70 -13.39 -7.24
CA ALA A 13 -5.72 -11.92 -7.19
C ALA A 13 -7.15 -11.38 -7.36
N PRO A 14 -7.51 -10.26 -6.70
CA PRO A 14 -8.85 -9.70 -6.80
C PRO A 14 -9.15 -9.23 -8.23
N ALA A 15 -10.35 -9.56 -8.72
CA ALA A 15 -10.86 -9.19 -10.04
C ALA A 15 -11.36 -7.73 -10.11
N CYS A 16 -11.58 -7.09 -8.95
CA CYS A 16 -12.04 -5.71 -8.84
C CYS A 16 -11.28 -4.98 -7.72
N GLU A 17 -10.83 -3.76 -7.98
CA GLU A 17 -10.03 -2.96 -7.02
C GLU A 17 -10.76 -2.72 -5.69
N TRP A 18 -12.09 -2.56 -5.71
CA TRP A 18 -12.86 -2.34 -4.49
C TRP A 18 -12.92 -3.56 -3.57
N GLN A 19 -12.56 -4.75 -4.05
CA GLN A 19 -12.46 -5.93 -3.18
C GLN A 19 -11.41 -5.72 -2.07
N LEU A 20 -10.41 -4.86 -2.28
CA LEU A 20 -9.39 -4.54 -1.29
C LEU A 20 -9.92 -3.79 -0.05
N TYR A 21 -11.14 -3.26 -0.08
CA TYR A 21 -11.79 -2.75 1.13
C TYR A 21 -12.10 -3.87 2.14
N LEU A 22 -12.23 -5.11 1.67
CA LEU A 22 -12.40 -6.29 2.53
C LEU A 22 -11.06 -6.76 3.08
N SER A 23 -10.97 -6.90 4.42
CA SER A 23 -9.75 -7.38 5.08
C SER A 23 -9.33 -8.77 4.57
N GLU A 24 -10.29 -9.65 4.31
CA GLU A 24 -10.03 -11.00 3.80
C GLU A 24 -9.37 -11.01 2.42
N THR A 25 -9.72 -10.06 1.56
CA THR A 25 -9.08 -9.89 0.25
C THR A 25 -7.67 -9.36 0.39
N ARG A 26 -7.41 -8.48 1.36
CA ARG A 26 -6.03 -8.03 1.64
C ARG A 26 -5.18 -9.16 2.19
N LEU A 27 -5.71 -9.91 3.15
CA LEU A 27 -5.07 -11.11 3.71
C LEU A 27 -4.70 -12.12 2.60
N ALA A 28 -5.56 -12.24 1.59
CA ALA A 28 -5.33 -13.12 0.44
C ALA A 28 -4.10 -12.80 -0.40
N THR A 29 -3.54 -11.59 -0.27
CA THR A 29 -2.35 -11.16 -1.03
C THR A 29 -1.05 -11.73 -0.45
N TYR A 30 -1.04 -12.08 0.84
CA TYR A 30 0.13 -12.60 1.53
C TYR A 30 0.45 -14.01 1.05
N ARG A 31 1.67 -14.18 0.54
CA ARG A 31 2.21 -15.45 0.03
C ARG A 31 3.61 -15.60 0.59
N SER A 32 3.85 -16.69 1.31
CA SER A 32 5.15 -16.96 1.93
C SER A 32 5.65 -15.84 2.85
N TRP A 33 4.72 -15.13 3.52
CA TRP A 33 5.05 -14.05 4.46
C TRP A 33 5.66 -14.64 5.75
N PRO A 34 6.77 -14.08 6.25
CA PRO A 34 7.49 -14.67 7.40
C PRO A 34 6.83 -14.40 8.76
N PHE A 35 5.89 -13.45 8.85
CA PHE A 35 5.26 -13.01 10.10
C PHE A 35 3.74 -13.24 10.13
N THR A 36 3.03 -12.70 11.12
CA THR A 36 1.57 -12.87 11.22
C THR A 36 0.84 -11.90 10.27
N GLU A 37 0.26 -12.42 9.20
CA GLU A 37 -0.36 -11.65 8.11
C GLU A 37 -1.69 -10.96 8.51
N GLY A 38 -2.37 -11.42 9.57
CA GLY A 38 -3.65 -10.88 10.03
C GLY A 38 -3.58 -9.39 10.40
N CYS A 39 -2.59 -9.01 11.22
CA CYS A 39 -2.37 -7.62 11.63
C CYS A 39 -2.07 -6.70 10.44
N MET A 40 -1.33 -7.22 9.46
CA MET A 40 -0.95 -6.45 8.28
C MET A 40 -2.18 -6.11 7.44
N ALA A 41 -3.02 -7.11 7.16
CA ALA A 41 -4.27 -6.92 6.44
C ALA A 41 -5.22 -5.97 7.20
N GLU A 42 -5.34 -6.10 8.52
CA GLU A 42 -6.16 -5.20 9.35
C GLU A 42 -5.66 -3.75 9.31
N ALA A 43 -4.34 -3.54 9.34
CA ALA A 43 -3.73 -2.22 9.18
C ALA A 43 -3.88 -1.62 7.77
N GLY A 44 -4.45 -2.36 6.82
CA GLY A 44 -4.71 -1.90 5.46
C GLY A 44 -3.60 -2.26 4.46
N PHE A 45 -2.65 -3.12 4.84
CA PHE A 45 -1.58 -3.53 3.95
C PHE A 45 -1.98 -4.70 3.05
N ILE A 46 -1.43 -4.70 1.85
CA ILE A 46 -1.36 -5.83 0.94
C ILE A 46 0.09 -6.19 0.71
N HIS A 47 0.37 -7.47 0.49
CA HIS A 47 1.69 -7.95 0.14
C HIS A 47 1.96 -7.70 -1.35
N CYS A 48 3.02 -6.95 -1.62
CA CYS A 48 3.44 -6.56 -2.97
C CYS A 48 4.93 -6.84 -3.14
N PRO A 49 5.36 -8.12 -3.13
CA PRO A 49 6.77 -8.45 -3.29
C PRO A 49 7.25 -7.90 -4.63
N SER A 50 8.40 -7.23 -4.61
CA SER A 50 9.01 -6.61 -5.79
C SER A 50 10.49 -6.99 -5.86
N GLU A 51 11.19 -6.55 -6.90
CA GLU A 51 12.65 -6.69 -6.97
C GLU A 51 13.37 -6.03 -5.77
N ASN A 52 12.72 -5.05 -5.12
CA ASN A 52 13.28 -4.32 -3.98
C ASN A 52 13.32 -5.17 -2.70
N GLY A 53 12.45 -6.20 -2.56
CA GLY A 53 12.44 -7.05 -1.37
C GLY A 53 11.27 -8.04 -1.30
N PRO A 54 11.46 -9.20 -0.65
CA PRO A 54 10.42 -10.21 -0.49
C PRO A 54 9.36 -9.84 0.55
N ASP A 55 9.59 -8.82 1.38
CA ASP A 55 8.74 -8.39 2.48
C ASP A 55 8.08 -7.01 2.22
N VAL A 56 8.02 -6.58 0.96
CA VAL A 56 7.40 -5.31 0.60
C VAL A 56 5.88 -5.40 0.75
N VAL A 57 5.31 -4.47 1.52
CA VAL A 57 3.86 -4.28 1.63
C VAL A 57 3.46 -2.87 1.23
N GLN A 58 2.22 -2.72 0.78
CA GLN A 58 1.68 -1.42 0.39
C GLN A 58 0.30 -1.23 1.01
N CYS A 59 0.01 -0.05 1.55
CA CYS A 59 -1.36 0.26 1.96
C CYS A 59 -2.27 0.35 0.73
N PHE A 60 -3.39 -0.40 0.70
CA PHE A 60 -4.32 -0.41 -0.44
C PHE A 60 -4.99 0.97 -0.72
N PHE A 61 -4.95 1.87 0.26
CA PHE A 61 -5.67 3.13 0.27
C PHE A 61 -4.78 4.36 0.03
N CYS A 62 -3.69 4.50 0.78
CA CYS A 62 -2.75 5.63 0.61
C CYS A 62 -1.55 5.29 -0.27
N PHE A 63 -1.38 4.03 -0.64
CA PHE A 63 -0.31 3.53 -1.51
C PHE A 63 1.11 3.74 -0.97
N LYS A 64 1.24 3.98 0.34
CA LYS A 64 2.53 4.00 1.03
C LYS A 64 3.09 2.58 1.08
N GLU A 65 4.30 2.41 0.57
CA GLU A 65 5.08 1.18 0.64
C GLU A 65 5.98 1.19 1.87
N LEU A 66 6.13 0.02 2.48
CA LEU A 66 7.01 -0.26 3.62
C LEU A 66 7.66 -1.64 3.42
N GLU A 67 8.90 -1.75 3.85
CA GLU A 67 9.77 -2.93 3.77
C GLU A 67 10.72 -2.92 4.97
N GLY A 68 11.45 -4.03 5.19
CA GLY A 68 12.37 -4.17 6.32
C GLY A 68 11.64 -4.47 7.63
N TRP A 69 10.63 -5.32 7.58
CA TRP A 69 9.78 -5.63 8.74
C TRP A 69 10.48 -6.49 9.79
N GLU A 70 10.35 -6.12 11.05
CA GLU A 70 10.81 -6.88 12.21
C GLU A 70 9.63 -7.57 12.92
N PRO A 71 9.85 -8.72 13.60
CA PRO A 71 8.79 -9.44 14.33
C PRO A 71 8.05 -8.59 15.38
N GLU A 72 8.72 -7.58 15.93
CA GLU A 72 8.23 -6.69 16.98
C GLU A 72 7.41 -5.51 16.45
N ASP A 73 7.43 -5.26 15.15
CA ASP A 73 6.72 -4.13 14.54
C ASP A 73 5.20 -4.30 14.65
N ASP A 74 4.52 -3.23 15.09
CA ASP A 74 3.06 -3.13 15.00
C ASP A 74 2.69 -2.48 13.66
N PRO A 75 1.98 -3.19 12.75
CA PRO A 75 1.69 -2.65 11.43
C PRO A 75 0.86 -1.37 11.47
N LEU A 76 -0.02 -1.22 12.46
CA LEU A 76 -0.88 -0.05 12.55
C LEU A 76 -0.08 1.18 13.02
N ASP A 77 0.85 1.00 13.94
CA ASP A 77 1.77 2.06 14.38
C ASP A 77 2.73 2.47 13.26
N GLU A 78 3.31 1.52 12.52
CA GLU A 78 4.15 1.83 11.36
C GLU A 78 3.34 2.55 10.27
N HIS A 79 2.09 2.16 10.02
CA HIS A 79 1.22 2.88 9.09
C HIS A 79 0.97 4.32 9.56
N ARG A 80 0.68 4.56 10.84
CA ARG A 80 0.49 5.93 11.37
C ARG A 80 1.77 6.76 11.27
N LYS A 81 2.91 6.19 11.61
CA LYS A 81 4.23 6.85 11.57
C LYS A 81 4.59 7.29 10.15
N HIS A 82 4.34 6.44 9.16
CA HIS A 82 4.73 6.69 7.77
C HIS A 82 3.63 7.32 6.89
N SER A 83 2.37 7.32 7.33
CA SER A 83 1.24 7.90 6.59
C SER A 83 0.09 8.33 7.52
N SER A 84 0.39 9.21 8.50
CA SER A 84 -0.57 9.69 9.50
C SER A 84 -1.84 10.32 8.91
N GLY A 85 -1.78 10.88 7.70
CA GLY A 85 -2.91 11.47 6.98
C GLY A 85 -3.76 10.47 6.19
N CYS A 86 -3.51 9.16 6.28
CA CYS A 86 -4.30 8.15 5.58
C CYS A 86 -5.74 8.10 6.12
N ALA A 87 -6.72 8.45 5.29
CA ALA A 87 -8.13 8.49 5.71
C ALA A 87 -8.67 7.11 6.16
N PHE A 88 -8.10 6.02 5.65
CA PHE A 88 -8.42 4.66 6.11
C PHE A 88 -8.16 4.48 7.63
N LEU A 89 -7.07 5.07 8.17
CA LEU A 89 -6.75 5.01 9.60
C LEU A 89 -7.78 5.75 10.48
N SER A 90 -8.54 6.66 9.89
CA SER A 90 -9.55 7.47 10.60
C SER A 90 -10.96 6.88 10.52
N LEU A 91 -11.14 5.75 9.83
CA LEU A 91 -12.46 5.10 9.72
C LEU A 91 -12.95 4.64 11.09
N ARG A 92 -14.20 5.00 11.40
CA ARG A 92 -14.89 4.58 12.63
C ARG A 92 -15.78 3.35 12.44
N LYS A 93 -16.07 3.01 11.18
CA LYS A 93 -16.90 1.87 10.77
C LYS A 93 -16.03 0.91 9.97
N ASN A 94 -16.32 -0.38 10.03
CA ASN A 94 -15.75 -1.32 9.07
C ASN A 94 -16.20 -0.89 7.66
N PRO A 95 -15.33 -0.95 6.63
CA PRO A 95 -15.71 -0.63 5.25
C PRO A 95 -17.01 -1.29 4.76
N VAL A 96 -17.35 -2.49 5.24
CA VAL A 96 -18.60 -3.20 4.88
C VAL A 96 -19.86 -2.57 5.46
N ASP A 97 -19.73 -1.79 6.53
CA ASP A 97 -20.85 -1.12 7.22
C ASP A 97 -21.06 0.33 6.75
N LEU A 98 -20.30 0.76 5.74
CA LEU A 98 -20.45 2.09 5.16
C LEU A 98 -21.71 2.16 4.29
N THR A 99 -22.42 3.29 4.39
CA THR A 99 -23.42 3.63 3.37
C THR A 99 -22.74 3.85 2.02
N LEU A 100 -23.49 3.69 0.92
CA LEU A 100 -22.96 3.94 -0.44
C LEU A 100 -22.32 5.34 -0.56
N GLN A 101 -22.94 6.36 0.05
CA GLN A 101 -22.41 7.72 0.01
C GLN A 101 -21.08 7.84 0.77
N GLU A 102 -20.96 7.22 1.95
CA GLU A 102 -19.70 7.22 2.72
C GLU A 102 -18.60 6.47 1.95
N PHE A 103 -18.93 5.32 1.37
CA PHE A 103 -18.03 4.54 0.54
C PHE A 103 -17.52 5.34 -0.68
N LEU A 104 -18.41 5.97 -1.45
CA LEU A 104 -18.01 6.75 -2.62
C LEU A 104 -17.15 7.97 -2.26
N LYS A 105 -17.38 8.59 -1.09
CA LYS A 105 -16.51 9.66 -0.59
C LYS A 105 -15.12 9.13 -0.26
N LEU A 106 -15.05 7.99 0.43
CA LEU A 106 -13.79 7.33 0.77
C LEU A 106 -13.02 6.91 -0.49
N ASP A 107 -13.70 6.30 -1.47
CA ASP A 107 -13.05 5.85 -2.71
C ASP A 107 -12.56 7.01 -3.56
N LYS A 108 -13.29 8.13 -3.61
CA LYS A 108 -12.79 9.37 -4.22
C LYS A 108 -11.44 9.80 -3.62
N GLU A 109 -11.25 9.64 -2.31
CA GLU A 109 -9.97 9.96 -1.67
C GLU A 109 -8.88 8.94 -2.02
N ARG A 110 -9.22 7.65 -2.08
CA ARG A 110 -8.30 6.62 -2.59
C ARG A 110 -7.84 6.95 -4.01
N THR A 111 -8.76 7.27 -4.93
CA THR A 111 -8.41 7.67 -6.31
C THR A 111 -7.49 8.89 -6.33
N ARG A 112 -7.76 9.89 -5.47
CA ARG A 112 -6.88 11.05 -5.33
C ARG A 112 -5.47 10.66 -4.89
N ASN A 113 -5.34 9.72 -3.94
CA ASN A 113 -4.04 9.24 -3.47
C ASN A 113 -3.28 8.50 -4.59
N MET A 114 -3.98 7.66 -5.37
CA MET A 114 -3.40 6.96 -6.52
C MET A 114 -2.84 7.97 -7.54
N ILE A 115 -3.66 8.95 -7.95
CA ILE A 115 -3.25 9.98 -8.91
C ILE A 115 -2.05 10.76 -8.39
N LYS A 116 -2.05 11.15 -7.11
CA LYS A 116 -0.91 11.84 -6.49
C LYS A 116 0.37 11.01 -6.56
N LYS A 117 0.31 9.70 -6.25
CA LYS A 117 1.46 8.79 -6.34
C LYS A 117 1.98 8.70 -7.77
N GLN A 118 1.10 8.45 -8.74
CA GLN A 118 1.48 8.33 -10.15
C GLN A 118 2.12 9.62 -10.69
N ILE A 119 1.54 10.78 -10.37
CA ILE A 119 2.12 12.08 -10.75
C ILE A 119 3.51 12.26 -10.12
N SER A 120 3.66 11.96 -8.83
CA SER A 120 4.95 12.07 -8.15
C SER A 120 6.01 11.18 -8.80
N GLN A 121 5.67 9.94 -9.14
CA GLN A 121 6.57 9.02 -9.83
C GLN A 121 6.98 9.56 -11.20
N LYS A 122 6.00 9.99 -12.01
CA LYS A 122 6.27 10.54 -13.35
C LYS A 122 7.12 11.81 -13.31
N VAL A 123 6.93 12.65 -12.29
CA VAL A 123 7.78 13.84 -12.08
C VAL A 123 9.21 13.43 -11.73
N THR A 124 9.41 12.40 -10.90
CA THR A 124 10.75 11.89 -10.57
C THR A 124 11.44 11.30 -11.80
N GLU A 125 10.76 10.42 -12.55
CA GLU A 125 11.27 9.83 -13.79
C GLU A 125 11.73 10.90 -14.79
N PHE A 126 10.87 11.91 -15.03
CA PHE A 126 11.20 13.01 -15.94
C PHE A 126 12.43 13.81 -15.49
N LYS A 127 12.58 14.05 -14.18
CA LYS A 127 13.77 14.73 -13.63
C LYS A 127 15.03 13.91 -13.83
N GLU A 128 14.99 12.61 -13.57
CA GLU A 128 16.13 11.72 -13.75
C GLU A 128 16.55 11.62 -15.22
N GLU A 129 15.59 11.55 -16.13
CA GLU A 129 15.83 11.57 -17.57
C GLU A 129 16.42 12.90 -18.03
N SER A 130 15.87 14.02 -17.56
CA SER A 130 16.39 15.36 -17.87
C SER A 130 17.83 15.54 -17.39
N GLU A 131 18.16 15.10 -16.18
CA GLU A 131 19.53 15.14 -15.65
C GLU A 131 20.49 14.23 -16.43
N ARG A 132 20.02 13.08 -16.91
CA ARG A 132 20.81 12.19 -17.78
C ARG A 132 21.11 12.87 -19.10
N ALA A 133 20.09 13.40 -19.77
CA ALA A 133 20.24 14.12 -21.03
C ALA A 133 21.20 15.32 -20.89
N ARG A 134 21.09 16.08 -19.80
CA ARG A 134 22.02 17.19 -19.50
C ARG A 134 23.47 16.72 -19.42
N ARG A 135 23.74 15.66 -18.66
CA ARG A 135 25.10 15.09 -18.54
C ARG A 135 25.64 14.59 -19.89
N ASP A 136 24.80 14.03 -20.73
CA ASP A 136 25.21 13.52 -22.04
C ASP A 136 25.51 14.67 -23.00
N ILE A 137 24.76 15.77 -22.95
CA ILE A 137 25.08 17.00 -23.67
C ILE A 137 26.43 17.56 -23.20
N GLU A 138 26.65 17.70 -21.89
CA GLU A 138 27.90 18.25 -21.34
C GLU A 138 29.14 17.49 -21.81
N LYS A 139 29.06 16.14 -21.93
CA LYS A 139 30.14 15.30 -22.46
C LYS A 139 30.42 15.49 -23.94
N LEU A 140 29.43 15.93 -24.73
CA LEU A 140 29.59 16.17 -26.17
C LEU A 140 30.24 17.53 -26.46
N VAL A 141 30.10 18.49 -25.54
CA VAL A 141 30.67 19.83 -25.69
C VAL A 141 32.03 19.98 -24.99
N SER A 142 32.45 19.00 -24.18
CA SER A 142 33.78 18.90 -23.56
C SER A 142 34.78 18.20 -24.46
#